data_AF-A0A5N5UWC1-F1
#
_entry.id   AF-A0A5N5UWC1-F1
#
_cell.length_a   1.000
_cell.length_b   1.000
_cell.length_c   1.000
_cell.angle_alpha   90.00
_cell.angle_beta   90.00
_cell.angle_gamma   90.00
#
_symmetry.space_group_name_H-M   'P 1'
#
loop_
_entity.id
_entity.type
_entity.pdbx_description
1 polymer ?
#
loop_
_entity_poly.entity_id
_entity_poly.type
_entity_poly.pdbx_seq_one_letter_code
_entity_poly.pdbx_strand_id
1 'polypeptide(L)' 'MLLPDLLRTALAAHGDPRAVVADPSARYWGVDLDERTLVPGPGALLADARFEDWLLATSAKAPQTH' A
#
# COMPACT_ATOMS: atom_id res chain seq x y z
N MET A 1 -0.16 5.03 10.25
CA MET A 1 -0.63 4.21 9.13
C MET A 1 0.33 3.04 8.97
N LEU A 2 -0.19 1.81 8.89
CA LEU A 2 0.59 0.61 8.60
C LEU A 2 0.39 0.19 7.13
N LEU A 3 1.18 -0.77 6.66
CA LEU A 3 1.08 -1.29 5.30
C LEU A 3 -0.34 -1.79 4.93
N PRO A 4 -1.06 -2.52 5.81
CA PRO A 4 -2.41 -2.98 5.49
C PRO A 4 -3.40 -1.84 5.22
N ASP A 5 -3.24 -0.69 5.90
CA ASP A 5 -4.11 0.47 5.71
C ASP A 5 -3.89 1.09 4.33
N LEU A 6 -2.63 1.22 3.92
CA LEU A 6 -2.25 1.75 2.61
C LEU A 6 -2.81 0.87 1.48
N LEU A 7 -2.73 -0.45 1.61
CA LEU A 7 -3.29 -1.38 0.64
C LEU A 7 -4.82 -1.31 0.56
N ARG A 8 -5.52 -1.14 1.70
CA ARG A 8 -6.98 -0.98 1.70
C ARG A 8 -7.38 0.27 0.93
N THR A 9 -6.71 1.40 1.16
CA THR A 9 -6.95 2.64 0.42
C THR A 9 -6.70 2.46 -1.08
N ALA A 10 -5.62 1.77 -1.46
CA ALA A 10 -5.32 1.45 -2.85
C ALA A 10 -6.44 0.62 -3.51
N LEU A 11 -6.80 -0.52 -2.91
CA LEU A 11 -7.85 -1.39 -3.45
C LEU A 11 -9.20 -0.65 -3.57
N ALA A 12 -9.57 0.14 -2.55
CA ALA A 12 -10.79 0.93 -2.57
C ALA A 12 -10.80 1.96 -3.72
N ALA A 13 -9.70 2.68 -3.95
CA ALA A 13 -9.61 3.65 -5.05
C ALA A 13 -9.66 2.99 -6.45
N HIS A 14 -9.32 1.70 -6.51
CA HIS A 14 -9.40 0.87 -7.71
C HIS A 14 -10.74 0.13 -7.85
N GLY A 15 -11.68 0.30 -6.90
CA GLY A 15 -12.95 -0.42 -6.88
C GLY A 15 -12.80 -1.94 -6.67
N ASP A 16 -11.68 -2.37 -6.10
CA ASP A 16 -11.36 -3.78 -5.90
C ASP A 16 -11.95 -4.28 -4.56
N PRO A 17 -12.81 -5.30 -4.55
CA PRO A 17 -13.51 -5.77 -3.36
C PRO A 17 -12.68 -6.71 -2.47
N ARG A 18 -11.45 -7.07 -2.88
CA ARG A 18 -10.62 -8.01 -2.10
C ARG A 18 -10.29 -7.45 -0.72
N ALA A 19 -10.35 -8.31 0.29
CA ALA A 19 -10.02 -7.94 1.67
C ALA A 19 -8.51 -7.97 1.92
N VAL A 20 -7.99 -6.96 2.62
CA VAL A 20 -6.60 -6.93 3.09
C VAL A 20 -6.50 -7.57 4.47
N VAL A 21 -5.88 -8.74 4.50
CA VAL A 21 -5.57 -9.49 5.73
C VAL A 21 -4.08 -9.35 6.03
N ALA A 22 -3.76 -8.90 7.24
CA ALA A 22 -2.38 -8.83 7.71
C ALA A 22 -2.02 -10.13 8.42
N ASP A 23 -0.89 -10.73 8.06
CA ASP A 23 -0.30 -11.88 8.72
C ASP A 23 1.10 -11.51 9.22
N PRO A 24 1.29 -11.30 10.54
CA PRO A 24 2.60 -10.97 11.12
C PRO A 24 3.66 -12.06 10.94
N SER A 25 3.26 -13.29 10.62
CA SER A 25 4.17 -14.42 10.35
C SER A 25 4.50 -14.58 8.87
N ALA A 26 3.86 -13.80 7.99
CA ALA A 26 4.12 -13.87 6.56
C ALA A 26 5.49 -13.28 6.23
N ARG A 27 6.26 -14.03 5.46
CA ARG A 27 7.60 -13.64 5.03
C ARG A 27 7.55 -12.81 3.75
N TYR A 28 8.27 -11.70 3.76
CA TYR A 28 8.48 -10.88 2.58
C TYR A 28 9.75 -11.35 1.87
N TRP A 29 9.58 -12.00 0.71
CA TRP A 29 10.67 -12.67 -0.02
C TRP A 29 11.53 -13.61 0.85
N GLY A 30 10.88 -14.37 1.73
CA GLY A 30 11.54 -15.31 2.63
C GLY A 30 12.17 -14.68 3.87
N VAL A 31 12.06 -13.36 4.03
CA VAL A 31 12.56 -12.61 5.20
C VAL A 31 11.41 -12.24 6.11
N ASP A 32 11.58 -12.47 7.42
CA ASP A 32 10.66 -11.99 8.44
C ASP A 32 10.86 -10.46 8.60
N LEU A 33 9.79 -9.69 8.42
CA LEU A 33 9.82 -8.23 8.54
C LEU A 33 9.01 -7.75 9.74
N ASP A 34 9.50 -6.69 10.39
CA ASP A 34 8.70 -5.95 11.35
C ASP A 34 7.58 -5.17 10.64
N GLU A 35 6.45 -4.97 11.33
CA GLU A 35 5.24 -4.30 10.83
C GLU A 35 5.51 -2.91 10.23
N ARG A 36 6.59 -2.23 10.65
CA ARG A 36 6.95 -0.89 10.19
C ARG A 36 8.01 -0.85 9.10
N THR A 37 8.60 -1.99 8.72
CA THR A 37 9.78 -2.02 7.83
C THR A 37 9.48 -1.49 6.43
N LEU A 38 8.28 -1.75 5.91
CA LEU A 38 7.86 -1.37 4.56
C LEU A 38 7.08 -0.05 4.49
N VAL A 39 6.95 0.66 5.61
CA VAL A 39 6.28 1.96 5.64
C VAL A 39 7.27 3.06 6.04
N PRO A 40 7.07 4.30 5.56
CA PRO A 40 7.88 5.43 5.97
C PRO A 40 7.96 5.55 7.50
N GLY A 41 9.20 5.54 8.01
CA GLY A 41 9.51 5.77 9.42
C GLY A 41 9.80 7.24 9.73
N PRO A 42 10.23 7.54 10.97
CA PRO A 42 10.73 8.85 11.34
C PRO A 42 11.88 9.28 10.42
N GLY A 43 11.87 10.53 9.96
CA GLY A 43 12.91 11.07 9.08
C GLY A 43 12.85 10.59 7.63
N ALA A 44 11.77 9.90 7.22
CA ALA A 44 11.56 9.58 5.81
C ALA A 44 11.52 10.85 4.96
N LEU A 45 12.15 10.79 3.79
CA LEU A 45 12.07 11.86 2.79
C LEU A 45 10.65 11.92 2.24
N LEU A 46 10.04 13.10 2.30
CA LEU A 46 8.72 13.35 1.74
C LEU A 46 8.85 13.88 0.32
N ALA A 47 8.07 13.31 -0.59
CA ALA A 47 7.87 13.87 -1.92
C ALA A 47 6.73 14.89 -1.91
N ASP A 48 6.69 15.79 -2.90
CA ASP A 48 5.59 16.76 -3.08
C ASP A 48 4.25 16.10 -3.40
N ALA A 49 4.30 14.94 -4.08
CA ALA A 49 3.10 14.19 -4.44
C ALA A 49 2.58 13.40 -3.22
N ARG A 50 1.32 13.61 -2.86
CA ARG A 50 0.64 12.79 -1.84
C ARG A 50 0.24 11.45 -2.44
N PHE A 51 0.26 10.41 -1.61
CA PHE A 51 -0.15 9.07 -2.01
C PHE A 51 -1.56 9.02 -2.61
N GLU A 52 -2.51 9.73 -2.00
CA GLU A 52 -3.91 9.81 -2.44
C GLU A 52 -4.04 10.48 -3.82
N ASP A 53 -3.33 11.59 -4.04
CA ASP A 53 -3.34 12.32 -5.31
C ASP A 53 -2.77 11.46 -6.45
N TRP A 54 -1.66 10.76 -6.18
CA TRP A 54 -1.07 9.81 -7.12
C TRP A 54 -2.01 8.65 -7.42
N LEU A 55 -2.67 8.11 -6.40
CA LEU A 55 -3.59 6.98 -6.53
C LEU A 55 -4.79 7.32 -7.41
N LEU A 56 -5.40 8.49 -7.23
CA LEU A 56 -6.50 8.98 -8.06
C LEU A 56 -6.07 9.18 -9.52
N ALA A 57 -4.85 9.71 -9.74
CA ALA A 57 -4.32 9.91 -11.09
C ALA A 57 -4.03 8.59 -11.82
N THR A 58 -3.62 7.53 -11.11
CA THR A 58 -3.28 6.24 -11.71
C THR A 58 -4.47 5.28 -11.79
N SER A 59 -5.43 5.33 -10.87
CA SER A 59 -6.61 4.47 -10.90
C SER A 59 -7.54 4.81 -12.07
N ALA A 60 -7.57 6.07 -12.48
CA ALA A 60 -8.26 6.51 -13.69
C ALA A 60 -7.60 6.01 -15.00
N LYS A 61 -6.34 5.51 -14.95
CA LYS A 61 -5.50 5.28 -16.13
C LYS A 61 -5.35 3.80 -16.56
N ALA A 62 -5.77 2.81 -15.77
CA ALA A 62 -5.50 1.40 -16.11
C ALA A 62 -6.72 0.47 -15.95
N PRO A 63 -7.10 -0.32 -16.98
CA PRO A 63 -7.81 -1.57 -16.76
C PRO A 63 -6.83 -2.55 -16.11
N GLN A 64 -7.20 -3.04 -14.93
CA GLN A 64 -6.37 -3.96 -14.15
C GLN A 64 -6.57 -5.37 -14.68
N THR A 65 -5.87 -5.75 -15.75
CA THR A 65 -5.80 -7.14 -16.20
C THR A 65 -4.75 -7.88 -15.38
N HIS A 66 -5.19 -8.84 -14.58
CA HIS A 66 -4.37 -9.97 -14.14
C HIS A 66 -4.85 -11.22 -14.89
#